data_AF-A0A0F9R1C8-F1
#
_entry.id   AF-A0A0F9R1C8-F1
#
_cell.length_a   1.000
_cell.length_b   1.000
_cell.length_c   1.000
_cell.angle_alpha   90.00
_cell.angle_beta   90.00
_cell.angle_gamma   90.00
#
_symmetry.space_group_name_H-M   'P 1'
#
loop_
_entity.id
_entity.type
_entity.pdbx_description
1 polymer ?
#
loop_
_entity_poly.entity_id
_entity_poly.type
_entity_poly.pdbx_seq_one_letter_code
_entity_poly.pdbx_strand_id
1 'polypeptide(L)'
;MEEEEEEQVKHRLENSPVLMVVHRSKVCEGLPCTIHNRSDHHMRSWAQYYRSDRGMMERICPHGIGHPDPDDPTEDRIHGCDGCCKPPAKGTSE
;
A
#
# COMPACT_ATOMS: atom_id res chain seq x y z
N MET A 1 -11.33 -16.57 -32.59
CA MET A 1 -10.81 -16.74 -31.22
C MET A 1 -9.89 -15.57 -31.04
N GLU A 2 -10.47 -14.44 -30.65
CA GLU A 2 -9.71 -13.21 -30.45
C GLU A 2 -8.99 -13.42 -29.13
N GLU A 3 -7.68 -13.62 -29.21
CA GLU A 3 -6.79 -13.56 -28.06
C GLU A 3 -6.85 -12.10 -27.59
N GLU A 4 -7.76 -11.81 -26.65
CA GLU A 4 -7.73 -10.56 -25.92
C GLU A 4 -6.42 -10.55 -25.15
N GLU A 5 -5.38 -9.93 -25.73
CA GLU A 5 -4.14 -9.62 -25.02
C GLU A 5 -4.54 -8.86 -23.76
N GLU A 6 -4.48 -9.53 -22.61
CA GLU A 6 -4.70 -8.92 -21.30
C GLU A 6 -3.62 -7.86 -21.11
N GLU A 7 -3.96 -6.61 -21.47
CA GLU A 7 -3.05 -5.48 -21.40
C GLU A 7 -2.63 -5.28 -19.94
N GLN A 8 -1.45 -5.81 -19.60
CA GLN A 8 -0.84 -5.71 -18.28
C GLN A 8 -0.60 -4.25 -17.93
N VAL A 9 -1.38 -3.71 -16.98
CA VAL A 9 -1.27 -2.30 -16.58
C VAL A 9 -0.11 -2.15 -15.60
N LYS A 10 0.94 -1.45 -16.02
CA LYS A 10 2.04 -1.05 -15.11
C LYS A 10 1.62 0.16 -14.29
N HIS A 11 1.65 0.06 -12.97
CA HIS A 11 1.38 1.15 -12.04
C HIS A 11 2.63 1.47 -11.21
N ARG A 12 2.91 2.75 -11.00
CA ARG A 12 3.96 3.20 -10.10
C ARG A 12 3.43 3.25 -8.68
N LEU A 13 4.07 2.52 -7.77
CA LEU A 13 3.70 2.53 -6.36
C LEU A 13 3.87 3.93 -5.76
N GLU A 14 2.99 4.28 -4.83
CA GLU A 14 2.94 5.63 -4.27
C GLU A 14 4.23 5.98 -3.52
N ASN A 15 4.80 7.17 -3.77
CA ASN A 15 6.07 7.64 -3.19
C ASN A 15 7.25 6.66 -3.40
N SER A 16 7.21 5.84 -4.45
CA SER A 16 8.20 4.81 -4.74
C SER A 16 8.58 4.82 -6.23
N PRO A 17 9.84 4.50 -6.58
CA PRO A 17 10.24 4.33 -7.97
C PRO A 17 9.77 3.01 -8.58
N VAL A 18 9.19 2.10 -7.77
CA VAL A 18 8.82 0.75 -8.19
C VAL A 18 7.59 0.78 -9.11
N LEU A 19 7.71 0.07 -10.24
CA LEU A 19 6.59 -0.24 -11.14
C LEU A 19 6.14 -1.68 -10.90
N MET A 20 4.83 -1.88 -10.84
CA MET A 20 4.20 -3.18 -10.65
C MET A 20 3.12 -3.40 -11.70
N VAL A 21 2.98 -4.65 -12.17
CA VAL A 21 1.83 -5.05 -12.98
C VAL A 21 0.65 -5.25 -12.05
N VAL A 22 -0.47 -4.59 -12.33
CA VAL A 22 -1.67 -4.61 -11.51
C VAL A 22 -2.90 -4.90 -12.36
N HIS A 23 -3.96 -5.36 -11.72
CA HIS A 23 -5.28 -5.44 -12.34
C HIS A 23 -5.80 -4.06 -12.79
N ARG A 24 -6.77 -4.04 -13.70
CA ARG A 24 -7.46 -2.80 -14.09
C ARG A 24 -8.27 -2.24 -12.91
N SER A 25 -8.36 -0.92 -12.79
CA SER A 25 -9.07 -0.23 -11.70
C SER A 25 -10.52 -0.70 -11.51
N LYS A 26 -11.21 -1.04 -12.61
CA LYS A 26 -12.58 -1.58 -12.59
C LYS A 26 -12.72 -2.87 -11.78
N VAL A 27 -11.66 -3.67 -11.68
CA VAL A 27 -11.68 -4.95 -10.94
C VAL A 27 -11.86 -4.72 -9.44
N CYS A 28 -11.34 -3.62 -8.91
CA CYS A 28 -11.50 -3.23 -7.50
C CYS A 28 -12.47 -2.07 -7.29
N GLU A 29 -13.27 -1.69 -8.28
CA GLU A 29 -14.19 -0.56 -8.14
C GLU A 29 -15.14 -0.77 -6.94
N GLY A 30 -15.15 0.17 -5.99
CA GLY A 30 -15.95 0.07 -4.77
C GLY A 30 -15.40 -0.88 -3.68
N LEU A 31 -14.25 -1.52 -3.91
CA LEU A 31 -13.59 -2.42 -2.95
C LEU A 31 -12.28 -1.82 -2.41
N PRO A 32 -11.84 -2.19 -1.19
CA PRO A 32 -10.52 -1.79 -0.68
C PRO A 32 -9.40 -2.23 -1.64
N CYS A 33 -8.49 -1.30 -1.96
CA CYS A 33 -7.35 -1.58 -2.81
C CYS A 33 -6.21 -0.61 -2.49
N THR A 34 -5.04 -1.15 -2.13
CA THR A 34 -3.82 -0.39 -1.82
C THR A 34 -3.27 0.41 -3.01
N ILE A 35 -3.79 0.20 -4.22
CA ILE A 35 -3.30 0.81 -5.46
C ILE A 35 -4.32 1.75 -6.09
N HIS A 36 -5.61 1.39 -6.12
CA HIS A 36 -6.64 2.20 -6.76
C HIS A 36 -7.53 2.94 -5.74
N ASN A 37 -7.80 2.36 -4.57
CA ASN A 37 -8.76 2.87 -3.59
C ASN A 37 -8.13 3.05 -2.21
N ARG A 38 -7.04 3.81 -2.16
CA ARG A 38 -6.27 4.06 -0.95
C ARG A 38 -6.98 5.04 -0.01
N SER A 39 -7.03 4.74 1.28
CA SER A 39 -7.55 5.63 2.31
C SER A 39 -6.56 6.75 2.66
N ASP A 40 -7.07 7.79 3.31
CA ASP A 40 -6.23 8.88 3.84
C ASP A 40 -5.79 8.56 5.27
N HIS A 41 -4.68 7.84 5.39
CA HIS A 41 -4.06 7.44 6.66
C HIS A 41 -2.71 8.15 6.87
N HIS A 42 -2.20 8.24 8.11
CA HIS A 42 -0.99 9.05 8.40
C HIS A 42 0.29 8.55 7.70
N MET A 43 0.33 7.26 7.35
CA MET A 43 1.42 6.63 6.59
C MET A 43 1.33 6.85 5.07
N ARG A 44 0.35 7.62 4.58
CA ARG A 44 0.10 7.79 3.14
C ARG A 44 1.25 8.47 2.41
N SER A 45 2.00 9.32 3.11
CA SER A 45 3.20 9.99 2.59
C SER A 45 4.44 9.08 2.53
N TRP A 46 4.35 7.85 3.06
CA TRP A 46 5.46 6.91 3.06
C TRP A 46 5.56 6.17 1.73
N ALA A 47 6.76 5.68 1.41
CA ALA A 47 7.02 4.93 0.19
C ALA A 47 6.28 3.59 0.23
N GLN A 48 5.50 3.29 -0.81
CA GLN A 48 4.81 2.03 -0.94
C GLN A 48 5.73 0.96 -1.54
N TYR A 49 5.66 -0.25 -0.98
CA TYR A 49 6.49 -1.38 -1.40
C TYR A 49 5.69 -2.68 -1.30
N TYR A 50 5.74 -3.51 -2.34
CA TYR A 50 5.12 -4.83 -2.31
C TYR A 50 6.14 -5.88 -1.86
N ARG A 51 5.77 -6.63 -0.84
CA ARG A 51 6.55 -7.77 -0.37
C ARG A 51 6.06 -9.05 -1.02
N SER A 52 6.72 -9.43 -2.11
CA SER A 52 6.40 -10.65 -2.85
C SER A 52 6.54 -11.92 -2.03
N ASP A 53 7.38 -11.93 -0.99
CA ASP A 53 7.59 -13.09 -0.14
C ASP A 53 6.48 -13.29 0.90
N ARG A 54 5.74 -12.23 1.26
CA ARG A 54 4.56 -12.28 2.15
C ARG A 54 3.23 -12.07 1.43
N GLY A 55 3.27 -11.63 0.18
CA GLY A 55 2.09 -11.35 -0.62
C GLY A 55 1.30 -10.12 -0.17
N MET A 56 1.95 -9.14 0.48
CA MET A 56 1.30 -7.98 1.08
C MET A 56 1.95 -6.65 0.67
N MET A 57 1.19 -5.57 0.78
CA MET A 57 1.68 -4.21 0.61
C MET A 57 2.16 -3.62 1.94
N GLU A 58 3.27 -2.90 1.87
CA GLU A 58 3.87 -2.19 2.99
C GLU A 58 4.09 -0.70 2.68
N ARG A 59 4.19 0.08 3.74
CA ARG A 59 4.62 1.47 3.78
C ARG A 59 5.98 1.54 4.47
N ILE A 60 6.99 2.00 3.75
CA ILE A 60 8.35 2.19 4.26
C ILE A 60 8.43 3.55 4.94
N CYS A 61 8.57 3.54 6.27
CA CYS A 61 8.67 4.76 7.05
C CYS A 61 10.00 5.50 6.79
N PRO A 62 10.16 6.77 7.23
CA PRO A 62 11.40 7.53 7.06
C PRO A 62 12.66 6.87 7.65
N HIS A 63 12.50 5.93 8.58
CA HIS A 63 13.60 5.17 9.18
C HIS A 63 13.98 3.91 8.38
N GLY A 64 13.30 3.65 7.26
CA GLY A 64 13.57 2.52 6.37
C GLY A 64 12.88 1.22 6.78
N ILE A 65 11.92 1.26 7.70
CA ILE A 65 11.20 0.08 8.20
C ILE A 65 9.88 -0.10 7.43
N GLY A 66 9.61 -1.34 7.01
CA GLY A 66 8.35 -1.70 6.36
C GLY A 66 7.23 -1.94 7.38
N HIS A 67 6.13 -1.21 7.22
CA HIS A 67 4.91 -1.36 8.00
C HIS A 67 3.77 -1.87 7.11
N PRO A 68 2.92 -2.80 7.57
CA PRO A 68 1.75 -3.26 6.83
C PRO A 68 0.88 -2.07 6.40
N ASP A 69 0.54 -2.00 5.11
CA ASP A 69 -0.33 -0.95 4.60
C ASP A 69 -1.75 -1.11 5.18
N PRO A 70 -2.36 -0.08 5.80
CA PRO A 70 -3.70 -0.16 6.37
C PRO A 70 -4.78 -0.55 5.36
N ASP A 71 -4.58 -0.22 4.08
CA ASP A 71 -5.52 -0.54 3.00
C ASP A 71 -5.35 -1.98 2.48
N ASP A 72 -4.29 -2.66 2.90
CA ASP A 72 -4.04 -4.05 2.49
C ASP A 72 -5.02 -4.98 3.24
N PRO A 73 -5.73 -5.89 2.56
CA PRO A 73 -6.70 -6.76 3.21
C PRO A 73 -6.06 -7.92 3.99
N THR A 74 -4.73 -8.10 3.93
CA THR A 74 -4.06 -9.21 4.61
C THR A 74 -4.20 -9.09 6.13
N GLU A 75 -4.39 -10.24 6.78
CA GLU A 75 -4.46 -10.33 8.25
C GLU A 75 -3.06 -10.30 8.89
N ASP A 76 -2.02 -10.53 8.09
CA ASP A 76 -0.65 -10.54 8.57
C ASP A 76 -0.16 -9.11 8.85
N ARG A 77 -0.27 -8.72 10.13
CA ARG A 77 0.16 -7.39 10.61
C ARG A 77 1.47 -7.43 11.40
N ILE A 78 2.17 -8.56 11.44
CA ILE A 78 3.42 -8.68 12.19
C ILE A 78 4.52 -7.92 11.44
N HIS A 79 5.22 -7.01 12.12
CA HIS A 79 6.30 -6.24 11.53
C HIS A 79 7.27 -5.72 12.60
N GLY A 80 8.48 -5.36 12.18
CA GLY A 80 9.38 -4.58 13.03
C GLY A 80 8.80 -3.19 13.21
N CYS A 81 8.66 -2.73 14.45
CA CYS A 81 8.10 -1.42 14.73
C CYS A 81 8.98 -0.64 15.71
N ASP A 82 9.31 0.58 15.33
CA ASP A 82 10.04 1.56 16.13
C ASP A 82 9.11 2.62 16.78
N GLY A 83 7.79 2.46 16.60
CA GLY A 83 6.76 3.35 17.14
C GLY A 83 6.12 4.30 16.13
N CYS A 84 6.63 4.41 14.90
CA CYS A 84 6.09 5.35 13.91
C CYS A 84 4.74 4.93 13.31
N CYS A 85 4.32 3.67 13.48
CA CYS A 85 3.05 3.17 12.96
C CYS A 85 1.82 3.76 13.66
N LYS A 86 2.00 4.41 14.82
CA LYS A 86 0.92 5.10 15.52
C LYS A 86 0.72 6.49 14.92
N PRO A 87 -0.52 6.91 14.65
CA PRO A 87 -0.77 8.30 14.29
C PRO A 87 -0.27 9.22 15.41
N PRO A 88 0.24 10.42 15.09
CA PRO A 88 0.64 11.38 16.11
C PRO A 88 -0.54 11.63 17.05
N ALA A 89 -0.28 11.69 18.35
CA ALA A 89 -1.32 12.01 19.33
C ALA A 89 -1.98 13.32 18.91
N LYS A 90 -3.30 13.29 18.66
CA LYS A 90 -4.06 14.52 18.43
C LYS A 90 -3.82 15.39 19.66
N GLY A 91 -3.21 16.56 19.44
CA GLY A 91 -2.76 17.42 20.52
C GLY A 91 -3.87 17.62 21.54
N THR A 92 -3.56 17.35 22.80
CA THR A 92 -4.26 18.01 23.90
C THR A 92 -3.97 19.49 23.72
N SER A 93 -4.94 20.24 23.16
CA SER A 93 -4.96 21.68 23.36
C SER A 93 -4.96 21.93 24.86
N GLU A 94 -4.07 22.80 25.31
CA GLU A 94 -3.80 23.20 26.70
C GLU A 94 -5.06 23.57 27.50
#